data_AF-A0A349SF60-F1
#
_entry.id   AF-A0A349SF60-F1
#
_cell.length_a   1.000
_cell.length_b   1.000
_cell.length_c   1.000
_cell.angle_alpha   90.00
_cell.angle_beta   90.00
_cell.angle_gamma   90.00
#
_symmetry.space_group_name_H-M   'P 1'
#
loop_
_entity.id
_entity.type
_entity.pdbx_description
1 polymer ?
#
loop_
_entity_poly.entity_id
_entity_poly.type
_entity_poly.pdbx_seq_one_letter_code
_entity_poly.pdbx_strand_id
1 'polypeptide(L)'
;MVSFDLASLSVREVNEQLRAAGAAGEDVQIVNPDARHHIGVGLTEPIKVTIEGSAGYFCAGLSDQAQFEVTHNVGWGVGDNMYSGSVMVGGNAGAIPGVAIRGAEIVIRGNMGSRAGQVMKAGTLCCAGNANFMAGYMMYGGRIIILGDSGERVGEDMSAGEIFIGGTVEDLGSDAMLTDVDASEIENIFAFLDRYGLNFKGSFSKVINAGKKLRYGSSEQQMRSIPFTSFSGQTAYWNPKVQEDIVIKSQSGRYRIRGYGGARALPHLSDLAFKKDLSRAGERTDVIDKVQMETEIGGINGAQSLKLSMPVMIAPMSYGALSRSTKQGIAIASAMS
;
A
#
# COMPACT_ATOMS: atom_id res chain seq x y z
N MET A 1 -25.18 -15.54 -11.24
CA MET A 1 -24.30 -15.48 -10.06
C MET A 1 -23.59 -16.82 -9.95
N VAL A 2 -22.27 -16.83 -10.14
CA VAL A 2 -21.41 -18.02 -10.06
C VAL A 2 -20.89 -18.15 -8.62
N SER A 3 -20.76 -19.37 -8.11
CA SER A 3 -20.27 -19.61 -6.74
C SER A 3 -18.93 -20.33 -6.77
N PHE A 4 -17.96 -19.82 -6.01
CA PHE A 4 -16.64 -20.42 -5.83
C PHE A 4 -16.42 -20.77 -4.36
N ASP A 5 -15.96 -21.98 -4.08
CA ASP A 5 -15.76 -22.47 -2.73
C ASP A 5 -14.27 -22.56 -2.39
N LEU A 6 -13.81 -21.71 -1.48
CA LEU A 6 -12.43 -21.75 -1.02
C LEU A 6 -12.15 -23.02 -0.17
N ALA A 7 -13.14 -23.73 0.37
CA ALA A 7 -12.87 -25.03 1.01
C ALA A 7 -12.29 -26.07 0.02
N SER A 8 -12.56 -25.94 -1.28
CA SER A 8 -12.10 -26.85 -2.33
C SER A 8 -11.08 -26.25 -3.29
N LEU A 9 -11.13 -24.93 -3.53
CA LEU A 9 -10.25 -24.21 -4.44
C LEU A 9 -9.18 -23.42 -3.68
N SER A 10 -8.01 -23.28 -4.29
CA SER A 10 -7.00 -22.32 -3.83
C SER A 10 -7.41 -20.87 -4.18
N VAL A 11 -6.84 -19.89 -3.47
CA VAL A 11 -7.06 -18.46 -3.77
C VAL A 11 -6.67 -18.13 -5.21
N ARG A 12 -5.61 -18.78 -5.73
CA ARG A 12 -5.15 -18.57 -7.10
C ARG A 12 -6.20 -19.00 -8.11
N GLU A 13 -6.74 -20.21 -7.95
CA GLU A 13 -7.79 -20.73 -8.83
C GLU A 13 -9.04 -19.86 -8.76
N VAL A 14 -9.45 -19.44 -7.55
CA VAL A 14 -10.59 -18.52 -7.38
C VAL A 14 -10.35 -17.20 -8.10
N ASN A 15 -9.16 -16.58 -7.98
CA ASN A 15 -8.87 -15.33 -8.70
C ASN A 15 -8.78 -15.50 -10.22
N GLU A 16 -8.30 -16.65 -10.71
CA GLU A 16 -8.31 -16.97 -12.14
C GLU A 16 -9.75 -17.12 -12.67
N GLN A 17 -10.60 -17.83 -11.93
CA GLN A 17 -12.02 -17.99 -12.27
C GLN A 17 -12.81 -16.68 -12.12
N LEU A 18 -12.47 -15.83 -11.14
CA LEU A 18 -13.06 -14.52 -10.94
C LEU A 18 -12.82 -13.60 -12.13
N ARG A 19 -11.62 -13.62 -12.72
CA ARG A 19 -11.33 -12.86 -13.95
C ARG A 19 -12.11 -13.40 -15.15
N ALA A 20 -12.27 -14.72 -15.25
CA ALA A 20 -13.08 -15.32 -16.32
C ALA A 20 -14.57 -14.94 -16.19
N ALA A 21 -15.12 -14.99 -14.97
CA ALA A 21 -16.47 -14.53 -14.68
C ALA A 21 -16.63 -13.02 -14.94
N GLY A 22 -15.62 -12.23 -14.55
CA GLY A 22 -15.54 -10.80 -14.85
C GLY A 22 -15.64 -10.51 -16.35
N ALA A 23 -14.85 -11.22 -17.16
CA ALA A 23 -14.87 -11.09 -18.62
C ALA A 23 -16.23 -11.49 -19.24
N ALA A 24 -16.97 -12.39 -18.58
CA ALA A 24 -18.32 -12.78 -18.96
C ALA A 24 -19.41 -11.83 -18.42
N GLY A 25 -19.06 -10.88 -17.55
CA GLY A 25 -20.01 -9.98 -16.89
C GLY A 25 -20.87 -10.67 -15.82
N GLU A 26 -20.35 -11.74 -15.22
CA GLU A 26 -21.09 -12.54 -14.24
C GLU A 26 -20.70 -12.18 -12.81
N ASP A 27 -21.69 -11.84 -11.99
CA ASP A 27 -21.51 -11.66 -10.55
C ASP A 27 -21.08 -12.97 -9.87
N VAL A 28 -20.25 -12.85 -8.84
CA VAL A 28 -19.64 -13.98 -8.14
C VAL A 28 -19.94 -13.96 -6.65
N GLN A 29 -20.16 -15.14 -6.08
CA GLN A 29 -20.19 -15.41 -4.66
C GLN A 29 -18.99 -16.29 -4.29
N ILE A 30 -18.28 -15.96 -3.22
CA ILE A 30 -17.15 -16.72 -2.68
C ILE A 30 -17.53 -17.19 -1.28
N VAL A 31 -17.56 -18.50 -1.08
CA VAL A 31 -17.94 -19.13 0.20
C VAL A 31 -16.72 -19.77 0.88
N ASN A 32 -16.85 -20.02 2.19
CA ASN A 32 -15.81 -20.58 3.05
C ASN A 32 -14.43 -19.89 2.93
N PRO A 33 -14.36 -18.55 3.00
CA PRO A 33 -13.12 -17.82 2.73
C PRO A 33 -12.04 -18.02 3.79
N ASP A 34 -12.41 -18.41 5.02
CA ASP A 34 -11.50 -18.72 6.14
C ASP A 34 -10.37 -17.68 6.33
N ALA A 35 -10.72 -16.39 6.19
CA ALA A 35 -9.78 -15.27 6.27
C ALA A 35 -8.55 -15.38 5.34
N ARG A 36 -8.68 -16.10 4.22
CA ARG A 36 -7.62 -16.23 3.22
C ARG A 36 -7.30 -14.90 2.56
N HIS A 37 -6.03 -14.72 2.28
CA HIS A 37 -5.47 -13.47 1.78
C HIS A 37 -5.67 -13.35 0.26
N HIS A 38 -5.59 -12.13 -0.26
CA HIS A 38 -5.53 -11.81 -1.69
C HIS A 38 -6.76 -12.19 -2.53
N ILE A 39 -7.92 -12.38 -1.89
CA ILE A 39 -9.17 -12.63 -2.61
C ILE A 39 -9.54 -11.38 -3.43
N GLY A 40 -9.83 -11.55 -4.72
CA GLY A 40 -10.27 -10.45 -5.59
C GLY A 40 -9.16 -9.51 -6.06
N VAL A 41 -7.88 -9.86 -5.84
CA VAL A 41 -6.76 -9.01 -6.23
C VAL A 41 -6.65 -8.93 -7.75
N GLY A 42 -6.57 -7.70 -8.28
CA GLY A 42 -6.37 -7.44 -9.70
C GLY A 42 -7.59 -7.73 -10.58
N LEU A 43 -8.80 -7.79 -10.01
CA LEU A 43 -10.04 -7.82 -10.79
C LEU A 43 -10.30 -6.42 -11.38
N THR A 44 -10.55 -6.33 -12.68
CA THR A 44 -10.69 -5.03 -13.38
C THR A 44 -12.07 -4.81 -14.00
N GLU A 45 -12.92 -5.83 -13.92
CA GLU A 45 -14.21 -5.88 -14.57
C GLU A 45 -15.33 -5.41 -13.61
N PRO A 46 -16.35 -4.71 -14.11
CA PRO A 46 -17.42 -4.11 -13.30
C PRO A 46 -18.47 -5.14 -12.86
N ILE A 47 -18.04 -6.18 -12.11
CA ILE A 47 -18.92 -7.21 -11.55
C ILE A 47 -19.07 -7.06 -10.03
N LYS A 48 -20.14 -7.61 -9.47
CA LYS A 48 -20.30 -7.75 -8.02
C LYS A 48 -19.64 -9.04 -7.53
N VAL A 49 -18.86 -8.92 -6.46
CA VAL A 49 -18.22 -10.06 -5.77
C VAL A 49 -18.62 -10.07 -4.30
N THR A 50 -19.41 -11.05 -3.90
CA THR A 50 -19.80 -11.25 -2.50
C THR A 50 -18.90 -12.29 -1.85
N ILE A 51 -18.25 -11.95 -0.74
CA ILE A 51 -17.41 -12.86 0.06
C ILE A 51 -18.14 -13.19 1.37
N GLU A 52 -18.63 -14.42 1.49
CA GLU A 52 -19.41 -14.89 2.62
C GLU A 52 -18.51 -15.36 3.77
N GLY A 53 -18.06 -14.40 4.57
CA GLY A 53 -17.21 -14.63 5.73
C GLY A 53 -16.20 -13.52 5.89
N SER A 54 -15.09 -13.83 6.56
CA SER A 54 -13.96 -12.90 6.68
C SER A 54 -12.95 -13.13 5.56
N ALA A 55 -12.36 -12.05 5.06
CA ALA A 55 -11.25 -12.10 4.11
C ALA A 55 -9.94 -11.65 4.78
N GLY A 56 -8.82 -12.11 4.26
CA GLY A 56 -7.50 -11.84 4.81
C GLY A 56 -6.85 -10.56 4.29
N TYR A 57 -5.53 -10.59 4.18
CA TYR A 57 -4.74 -9.44 3.74
C TYR A 57 -4.98 -9.11 2.28
N PHE A 58 -4.97 -7.82 1.94
CA PHE A 58 -5.05 -7.31 0.58
C PHE A 58 -6.28 -7.75 -0.21
N CYS A 59 -7.39 -8.08 0.46
CA CYS A 59 -8.67 -8.33 -0.20
C CYS A 59 -9.02 -7.15 -1.12
N ALA A 60 -9.44 -7.42 -2.35
CA ALA A 60 -9.74 -6.41 -3.38
C ALA A 60 -8.58 -5.46 -3.76
N GLY A 61 -7.33 -5.79 -3.39
CA GLY A 61 -6.18 -4.97 -3.77
C GLY A 61 -5.94 -4.93 -5.28
N LEU A 62 -5.37 -3.83 -5.78
CA LEU A 62 -5.03 -3.61 -7.19
C LEU A 62 -6.21 -3.78 -8.17
N SER A 63 -7.45 -3.70 -7.67
CA SER A 63 -8.66 -3.86 -8.48
C SER A 63 -9.13 -2.54 -9.10
N ASP A 64 -10.03 -2.65 -10.08
CA ASP A 64 -10.69 -1.55 -10.74
C ASP A 64 -12.15 -1.91 -11.07
N GLN A 65 -13.06 -0.95 -10.93
CA GLN A 65 -14.50 -1.00 -11.27
C GLN A 65 -15.37 -2.00 -10.49
N ALA A 66 -14.80 -3.10 -10.00
CA ALA A 66 -15.51 -4.14 -9.27
C ALA A 66 -16.14 -3.64 -7.96
N GLN A 67 -17.25 -4.29 -7.57
CA GLN A 67 -17.96 -4.00 -6.32
C GLN A 67 -17.86 -5.21 -5.39
N PHE A 68 -17.08 -5.08 -4.33
CA PHE A 68 -16.88 -6.13 -3.35
C PHE A 68 -17.79 -5.95 -2.13
N GLU A 69 -18.38 -7.05 -1.66
CA GLU A 69 -19.14 -7.10 -0.42
C GLU A 69 -18.59 -8.23 0.45
N VAL A 70 -17.90 -7.90 1.54
CA VAL A 70 -17.39 -8.87 2.53
C VAL A 70 -18.33 -8.87 3.72
N THR A 71 -18.96 -10.00 4.02
CA THR A 71 -20.03 -10.02 5.04
C THR A 71 -19.51 -9.88 6.48
N HIS A 72 -18.25 -10.22 6.75
CA HIS A 72 -17.62 -10.09 8.07
C HIS A 72 -16.39 -9.17 8.03
N ASN A 73 -15.26 -9.59 8.61
CA ASN A 73 -14.08 -8.76 8.79
C ASN A 73 -13.11 -8.88 7.60
N VAL A 74 -12.23 -7.89 7.47
CA VAL A 74 -11.09 -7.94 6.55
C VAL A 74 -9.78 -7.72 7.26
N GLY A 75 -8.72 -8.35 6.76
CA GLY A 75 -7.37 -8.19 7.28
C GLY A 75 -6.69 -6.89 6.85
N TRP A 76 -5.36 -6.90 6.89
CA TRP A 76 -4.48 -5.80 6.52
C TRP A 76 -4.64 -5.37 5.06
N GLY A 77 -4.80 -4.06 4.78
CA GLY A 77 -4.70 -3.51 3.44
C GLY A 77 -5.85 -3.83 2.47
N VAL A 78 -7.09 -3.95 2.95
CA VAL A 78 -8.26 -4.05 2.07
C VAL A 78 -8.31 -2.89 1.05
N GLY A 79 -8.55 -3.21 -0.21
CA GLY A 79 -8.61 -2.24 -1.31
C GLY A 79 -7.30 -1.52 -1.62
N ASP A 80 -6.15 -2.08 -1.23
CA ASP A 80 -4.83 -1.49 -1.52
C ASP A 80 -4.70 -1.10 -3.00
N ASN A 81 -4.35 0.17 -3.28
CA ASN A 81 -4.14 0.71 -4.62
C ASN A 81 -5.34 0.60 -5.57
N MET A 82 -6.56 0.34 -5.07
CA MET A 82 -7.78 0.23 -5.89
C MET A 82 -8.03 1.52 -6.68
N TYR A 83 -8.33 1.39 -7.97
CA TYR A 83 -8.45 2.51 -8.90
C TYR A 83 -9.84 3.15 -8.84
N SER A 84 -10.88 2.41 -9.25
CA SER A 84 -12.29 2.75 -9.09
C SER A 84 -13.08 1.54 -8.59
N GLY A 85 -14.40 1.66 -8.39
CA GLY A 85 -15.25 0.63 -7.82
C GLY A 85 -15.48 0.81 -6.31
N SER A 86 -15.94 -0.23 -5.64
CA SER A 86 -16.23 -0.14 -4.20
C SER A 86 -15.95 -1.42 -3.41
N VAL A 87 -15.73 -1.26 -2.10
CA VAL A 87 -15.64 -2.37 -1.15
C VAL A 87 -16.50 -2.04 0.08
N MET A 88 -17.51 -2.86 0.35
CA MET A 88 -18.28 -2.82 1.59
C MET A 88 -17.85 -3.97 2.51
N VAL A 89 -17.51 -3.66 3.75
CA VAL A 89 -17.12 -4.63 4.78
C VAL A 89 -18.15 -4.61 5.90
N GLY A 90 -18.76 -5.75 6.20
CA GLY A 90 -19.80 -5.90 7.22
C GLY A 90 -19.29 -5.80 8.65
N GLY A 91 -18.02 -6.14 8.88
CA GLY A 91 -17.34 -6.06 10.18
C GLY A 91 -16.24 -5.00 10.22
N ASN A 92 -15.14 -5.33 10.90
CA ASN A 92 -13.97 -4.47 11.07
C ASN A 92 -12.94 -4.68 9.96
N ALA A 93 -12.10 -3.67 9.74
CA ALA A 93 -10.91 -3.76 8.92
C ALA A 93 -9.64 -3.70 9.77
N GLY A 94 -8.63 -4.48 9.37
CA GLY A 94 -7.29 -4.45 9.96
C GLY A 94 -6.56 -3.12 9.71
N ALA A 95 -5.22 -3.13 9.81
CA ALA A 95 -4.44 -1.93 9.54
C ALA A 95 -4.47 -1.54 8.04
N ILE A 96 -4.22 -0.26 7.77
CA ILE A 96 -4.11 0.39 6.45
C ILE A 96 -5.26 0.14 5.45
N PRO A 97 -6.55 0.05 5.86
CA PRO A 97 -7.64 -0.06 4.90
C PRO A 97 -7.62 1.14 3.95
N GLY A 98 -7.87 0.89 2.66
CA GLY A 98 -7.83 1.94 1.64
C GLY A 98 -6.46 2.58 1.44
N VAL A 99 -5.38 1.87 1.77
CA VAL A 99 -4.02 2.33 1.46
C VAL A 99 -3.90 2.60 -0.05
N ALA A 100 -3.32 3.76 -0.37
CA ALA A 100 -2.99 4.13 -1.74
C ALA A 100 -4.15 4.20 -2.77
N ILE A 101 -5.42 4.17 -2.34
CA ILE A 101 -6.56 4.23 -3.28
C ILE A 101 -6.55 5.51 -4.13
N ARG A 102 -7.06 5.39 -5.36
CA ARG A 102 -6.99 6.42 -6.41
C ARG A 102 -8.36 6.94 -6.85
N GLY A 103 -9.45 6.46 -6.27
CA GLY A 103 -10.80 6.84 -6.68
C GLY A 103 -11.92 5.95 -6.13
N ALA A 104 -11.60 4.75 -5.64
CA ALA A 104 -12.57 3.82 -5.09
C ALA A 104 -13.26 4.31 -3.81
N GLU A 105 -14.43 3.73 -3.54
CA GLU A 105 -15.18 3.92 -2.29
C GLU A 105 -15.05 2.68 -1.39
N ILE A 106 -14.48 2.83 -0.20
CA ILE A 106 -14.34 1.74 0.76
C ILE A 106 -15.14 2.08 2.01
N VAL A 107 -16.07 1.21 2.39
CA VAL A 107 -16.98 1.40 3.51
C VAL A 107 -16.87 0.25 4.49
N ILE A 108 -16.48 0.57 5.73
CA ILE A 108 -16.31 -0.38 6.82
C ILE A 108 -17.45 -0.17 7.84
N ARG A 109 -18.34 -1.15 8.00
CA ARG A 109 -19.46 -1.04 8.96
C ARG A 109 -19.01 -1.12 10.43
N GLY A 110 -17.81 -1.63 10.68
CA GLY A 110 -17.17 -1.63 12.00
C GLY A 110 -16.08 -0.56 12.14
N ASN A 111 -15.02 -0.92 12.87
CA ASN A 111 -13.84 -0.09 13.12
C ASN A 111 -12.76 -0.30 12.05
N MET A 112 -11.88 0.70 11.90
CA MET A 112 -10.67 0.62 11.08
C MET A 112 -9.41 0.59 11.95
N GLY A 113 -8.46 -0.26 11.56
CA GLY A 113 -7.15 -0.32 12.20
C GLY A 113 -6.27 0.89 11.91
N SER A 114 -5.00 0.79 12.34
CA SER A 114 -4.06 1.92 12.26
C SER A 114 -3.74 2.32 10.83
N ARG A 115 -3.41 3.60 10.65
CA ARG A 115 -2.98 4.16 9.36
C ARG A 115 -4.00 3.97 8.24
N ALA A 116 -5.30 4.01 8.57
CA ALA A 116 -6.38 4.00 7.59
C ALA A 116 -6.18 5.10 6.54
N GLY A 117 -6.34 4.78 5.25
CA GLY A 117 -6.11 5.73 4.16
C GLY A 117 -4.65 6.15 3.97
N GLN A 118 -3.68 5.36 4.45
CA GLN A 118 -2.26 5.67 4.27
C GLN A 118 -1.94 5.93 2.80
N VAL A 119 -1.26 7.04 2.50
CA VAL A 119 -0.88 7.46 1.13
C VAL A 119 -2.01 7.46 0.10
N MET A 120 -3.27 7.57 0.53
CA MET A 120 -4.45 7.70 -0.34
C MET A 120 -4.34 8.94 -1.24
N LYS A 121 -4.77 8.84 -2.51
CA LYS A 121 -4.68 9.94 -3.50
C LYS A 121 -6.03 10.55 -3.82
N ALA A 122 -7.08 9.74 -3.88
CA ALA A 122 -8.46 10.14 -4.19
C ALA A 122 -9.42 9.01 -3.79
N GLY A 123 -10.73 9.25 -3.87
CA GLY A 123 -11.78 8.33 -3.44
C GLY A 123 -12.35 8.67 -2.07
N THR A 124 -13.14 7.76 -1.49
CA THR A 124 -13.69 7.91 -0.13
C THR A 124 -13.44 6.64 0.68
N LEU A 125 -12.83 6.79 1.86
CA LEU A 125 -12.75 5.73 2.87
C LEU A 125 -13.67 6.11 4.04
N CYS A 126 -14.61 5.26 4.40
CA CYS A 126 -15.58 5.51 5.46
C CYS A 126 -15.61 4.38 6.47
N CYS A 127 -15.69 4.69 7.77
CA CYS A 127 -16.07 3.71 8.78
C CYS A 127 -17.21 4.19 9.67
N ALA A 128 -18.10 3.25 10.03
CA ALA A 128 -19.21 3.54 10.93
C ALA A 128 -18.81 3.51 12.41
N GLY A 129 -17.69 2.86 12.74
CA GLY A 129 -17.08 2.89 14.07
C GLY A 129 -15.91 3.88 14.16
N ASN A 130 -14.90 3.47 14.92
CA ASN A 130 -13.72 4.26 15.24
C ASN A 130 -12.56 3.95 14.29
N ALA A 131 -11.65 4.92 14.15
CA ALA A 131 -10.35 4.73 13.54
C ALA A 131 -9.24 4.72 14.60
N ASN A 132 -8.28 3.80 14.46
CA ASN A 132 -7.10 3.74 15.32
C ASN A 132 -6.06 4.82 14.92
N PHE A 133 -4.88 4.81 15.53
CA PHE A 133 -3.84 5.82 15.35
C PHE A 133 -3.46 6.06 13.88
N MET A 134 -3.14 7.32 13.56
CA MET A 134 -2.62 7.82 12.29
C MET A 134 -3.56 7.64 11.09
N ALA A 135 -4.88 7.73 11.26
CA ALA A 135 -5.78 7.85 10.11
C ALA A 135 -5.35 9.01 9.19
N GLY A 136 -5.25 8.77 7.89
CA GLY A 136 -4.76 9.73 6.91
C GLY A 136 -3.24 9.91 6.86
N TYR A 137 -2.45 8.97 7.38
CA TYR A 137 -0.99 9.05 7.35
C TYR A 137 -0.43 9.24 5.93
N MET A 138 0.27 10.34 5.70
CA MET A 138 0.82 10.73 4.40
C MET A 138 -0.22 10.77 3.26
N MET A 139 -1.49 11.07 3.57
CA MET A 139 -2.55 11.20 2.57
C MET A 139 -2.25 12.34 1.59
N TYR A 140 -2.41 12.09 0.29
CA TYR A 140 -2.16 13.03 -0.80
C TYR A 140 -3.45 13.63 -1.40
N GLY A 141 -4.62 13.12 -1.01
CA GLY A 141 -5.91 13.59 -1.51
C GLY A 141 -7.03 12.58 -1.24
N GLY A 142 -8.26 12.96 -1.59
CA GLY A 142 -9.47 12.18 -1.31
C GLY A 142 -10.10 12.52 0.04
N ARG A 143 -11.01 11.66 0.51
CA ARG A 143 -11.80 11.89 1.71
C ARG A 143 -11.80 10.68 2.64
N ILE A 144 -11.60 10.91 3.93
CA ILE A 144 -11.81 9.91 5.00
C ILE A 144 -13.00 10.37 5.85
N ILE A 145 -13.95 9.48 6.15
CA ILE A 145 -15.11 9.73 7.01
C ILE A 145 -15.09 8.72 8.17
N ILE A 146 -15.05 9.20 9.39
CA ILE A 146 -15.03 8.39 10.62
C ILE A 146 -16.27 8.79 11.41
N LEU A 147 -17.26 7.91 11.53
CA LEU A 147 -18.49 8.24 12.28
C LEU A 147 -18.29 8.21 13.79
N GLY A 148 -17.32 7.45 14.29
CA GLY A 148 -16.91 7.43 15.69
C GLY A 148 -15.67 8.29 15.97
N ASP A 149 -14.84 7.81 16.89
CA ASP A 149 -13.63 8.50 17.34
C ASP A 149 -12.43 8.23 16.41
N SER A 150 -11.51 9.19 16.36
CA SER A 150 -10.19 9.03 15.77
C SER A 150 -9.12 9.04 16.87
N GLY A 151 -8.28 8.00 16.89
CA GLY A 151 -7.12 7.93 17.78
C GLY A 151 -5.99 8.89 17.41
N GLU A 152 -4.84 8.66 18.03
CA GLU A 152 -3.67 9.56 17.98
C GLU A 152 -3.19 9.94 16.56
N ARG A 153 -2.63 11.15 16.44
CA ARG A 153 -1.93 11.66 15.25
C ARG A 153 -2.74 11.60 13.95
N VAL A 154 -4.01 11.99 13.97
CA VAL A 154 -4.83 12.04 12.76
C VAL A 154 -4.24 13.03 11.74
N GLY A 155 -4.17 12.63 10.47
CA GLY A 155 -3.60 13.46 9.40
C GLY A 155 -2.08 13.63 9.46
N GLU A 156 -1.36 12.75 10.16
CA GLU A 156 0.12 12.81 10.25
C GLU A 156 0.78 12.90 8.86
N ASP A 157 1.50 13.99 8.63
CA ASP A 157 2.20 14.30 7.38
C ASP A 157 1.30 14.25 6.12
N MET A 158 -0.02 14.47 6.29
CA MET A 158 -0.94 14.60 5.15
C MET A 158 -0.53 15.79 4.28
N SER A 159 -0.53 15.64 2.96
CA SER A 159 -0.21 16.72 2.01
C SER A 159 -1.46 17.40 1.45
N ALA A 160 -2.55 16.65 1.31
CA ALA A 160 -3.86 17.12 0.86
C ALA A 160 -4.93 16.07 1.20
N GLY A 161 -6.20 16.38 0.88
CA GLY A 161 -7.35 15.58 1.27
C GLY A 161 -8.00 16.09 2.55
N GLU A 162 -9.10 15.44 2.94
CA GLU A 162 -9.97 15.88 4.02
C GLU A 162 -10.38 14.68 4.87
N ILE A 163 -10.32 14.84 6.20
CA ILE A 163 -10.72 13.81 7.16
C ILE A 163 -11.85 14.39 8.00
N PHE A 164 -13.01 13.74 7.98
CA PHE A 164 -14.20 14.13 8.73
C PHE A 164 -14.42 13.14 9.89
N ILE A 165 -14.53 13.65 11.11
CA ILE A 165 -14.66 12.85 12.34
C ILE A 165 -15.95 13.23 13.07
N GLY A 166 -16.84 12.26 13.25
CA GLY A 166 -18.13 12.45 13.92
C GLY A 166 -18.06 12.36 15.44
N GLY A 167 -17.05 11.67 15.97
CA GLY A 167 -16.73 11.58 17.39
C GLY A 167 -15.57 12.48 17.81
N THR A 168 -14.77 12.00 18.75
CA THR A 168 -13.65 12.72 19.36
C THR A 168 -12.38 12.57 18.52
N VAL A 169 -11.61 13.66 18.42
CA VAL A 169 -10.24 13.63 17.91
C VAL A 169 -9.30 13.65 19.10
N GLU A 170 -8.48 12.61 19.27
CA GLU A 170 -7.53 12.54 20.39
C GLU A 170 -6.40 13.56 20.25
N ASP A 171 -5.63 13.49 19.16
CA ASP A 171 -4.65 14.52 18.79
C ASP A 171 -4.44 14.58 17.27
N LEU A 172 -3.90 15.72 16.82
CA LEU A 172 -3.57 15.98 15.42
C LEU A 172 -2.12 15.60 15.13
N GLY A 173 -1.92 14.96 13.98
CA GLY A 173 -0.59 14.67 13.47
C GLY A 173 0.18 15.91 13.01
N SER A 174 1.44 15.68 12.68
CA SER A 174 2.33 16.65 12.05
C SER A 174 1.70 17.31 10.82
N ASP A 175 1.68 18.64 10.80
CA ASP A 175 1.16 19.46 9.69
C ASP A 175 -0.34 19.26 9.38
N ALA A 176 -1.12 18.78 10.36
CA ALA A 176 -2.57 18.75 10.32
C ALA A 176 -3.18 19.91 11.14
N MET A 177 -4.36 20.39 10.75
CA MET A 177 -5.15 21.36 11.52
C MET A 177 -6.64 21.10 11.39
N LEU A 178 -7.40 21.55 12.39
CA LEU A 178 -8.85 21.63 12.31
C LEU A 178 -9.28 22.86 11.51
N THR A 179 -10.40 22.73 10.82
CA THR A 179 -11.08 23.81 10.10
C THR A 179 -12.59 23.65 10.20
N ASP A 180 -13.31 24.72 9.88
CA ASP A 180 -14.77 24.69 9.77
C ASP A 180 -15.24 23.74 8.66
N VAL A 181 -16.45 23.20 8.83
CA VAL A 181 -17.11 22.31 7.87
C VAL A 181 -18.23 23.08 7.19
N ASP A 182 -18.22 23.12 5.87
CA ASP A 182 -19.25 23.81 5.11
C ASP A 182 -20.54 22.97 5.02
N ALA A 183 -21.69 23.64 4.94
CA ALA A 183 -23.01 22.97 4.87
C ALA A 183 -23.11 22.01 3.66
N SER A 184 -22.54 22.38 2.52
CA SER A 184 -22.51 21.54 1.33
C SER A 184 -21.68 20.28 1.52
N GLU A 185 -20.61 20.32 2.32
CA GLU A 185 -19.81 19.13 2.65
C GLU A 185 -20.60 18.17 3.51
N ILE A 186 -21.32 18.71 4.51
CA ILE A 186 -22.21 17.94 5.38
C ILE A 186 -23.29 17.23 4.55
N GLU A 187 -23.95 17.95 3.64
CA GLU A 187 -24.95 17.37 2.73
C GLU A 187 -24.36 16.26 1.86
N ASN A 188 -23.17 16.47 1.29
CA ASN A 188 -22.47 15.47 0.48
C ASN A 188 -22.06 14.23 1.29
N ILE A 189 -21.71 14.40 2.58
CA ILE A 189 -21.40 13.28 3.48
C ILE A 189 -22.68 12.50 3.79
N PHE A 190 -23.77 13.16 4.19
CA PHE A 190 -25.03 12.46 4.46
C PHE A 190 -25.57 11.72 3.23
N ALA A 191 -25.50 12.32 2.04
CA ALA A 191 -25.84 11.63 0.80
C ALA A 191 -24.95 10.39 0.55
N PHE A 192 -23.66 10.48 0.87
CA PHE A 192 -22.76 9.32 0.81
C PHE A 192 -23.18 8.21 1.79
N LEU A 193 -23.48 8.57 3.05
CA LEU A 193 -23.90 7.63 4.09
C LEU A 193 -25.22 6.93 3.75
N ASP A 194 -26.19 7.67 3.20
CA ASP A 194 -27.49 7.14 2.78
C ASP A 194 -27.34 6.08 1.68
N ARG A 195 -26.47 6.30 0.68
CA ARG A 195 -26.20 5.32 -0.39
C ARG A 195 -25.70 3.98 0.15
N TYR A 196 -24.96 3.99 1.26
CA TYR A 196 -24.44 2.77 1.91
C TYR A 196 -25.28 2.30 3.10
N GLY A 197 -26.41 2.96 3.38
CA GLY A 197 -27.28 2.63 4.50
C GLY A 197 -26.58 2.74 5.86
N LEU A 198 -25.77 3.80 6.04
CA LEU A 198 -25.14 4.15 7.31
C LEU A 198 -25.93 5.26 7.99
N ASN A 199 -26.40 5.00 9.21
CA ASN A 199 -27.14 5.99 9.99
C ASN A 199 -26.18 6.72 10.93
N PHE A 200 -26.11 8.05 10.81
CA PHE A 200 -25.34 8.90 11.70
C PHE A 200 -26.18 10.09 12.15
N LYS A 201 -26.03 10.49 13.41
CA LYS A 201 -26.66 11.68 13.97
C LYS A 201 -25.59 12.46 14.73
N GLY A 202 -25.12 13.56 14.15
CA GLY A 202 -24.07 14.36 14.75
C GLY A 202 -23.53 15.41 13.80
N SER A 203 -22.51 16.11 14.26
CA SER A 203 -21.69 17.03 13.46
C SER A 203 -20.33 16.39 13.17
N PHE A 204 -19.58 16.99 12.26
CA PHE A 204 -18.22 16.55 11.94
C PHE A 204 -17.20 17.61 12.34
N SER A 205 -16.07 17.15 12.85
CA SER A 205 -14.81 17.91 12.84
C SER A 205 -14.07 17.62 11.54
N LYS A 206 -13.48 18.63 10.90
CA LYS A 206 -12.71 18.47 9.66
C LYS A 206 -11.23 18.73 9.90
N VAL A 207 -10.41 17.78 9.51
CA VAL A 207 -8.94 17.86 9.53
C VAL A 207 -8.41 17.98 8.10
N ILE A 208 -7.51 18.95 7.90
CA ILE A 208 -6.82 19.23 6.63
C ILE A 208 -5.33 19.48 6.86
N ASN A 209 -4.55 19.53 5.78
CA ASN A 209 -3.15 19.95 5.84
C ASN A 209 -3.06 21.43 6.26
N ALA A 210 -2.19 21.72 7.23
CA ALA A 210 -1.96 23.06 7.77
C ALA A 210 -1.03 23.91 6.89
N GLY A 211 -0.35 23.31 5.91
CA GLY A 211 0.48 23.98 4.92
C GLY A 211 1.79 24.53 5.48
N LYS A 212 2.26 24.06 6.64
CA LYS A 212 3.42 24.59 7.36
C LYS A 212 4.73 23.90 6.99
N LYS A 213 4.71 22.60 6.63
CA LYS A 213 5.95 21.82 6.43
C LYS A 213 6.33 21.57 4.96
N LEU A 214 5.36 21.47 4.06
CA LEU A 214 5.60 21.17 2.63
C LEU A 214 5.79 22.41 1.74
N ARG A 215 6.10 23.58 2.32
CA ARG A 215 6.40 24.80 1.58
C ARG A 215 7.89 25.11 1.61
N TYR A 216 8.50 25.19 0.43
CA TYR A 216 9.84 25.72 0.30
C TYR A 216 9.78 27.25 0.26
N GLY A 217 10.24 27.92 1.32
CA GLY A 217 10.19 29.39 1.44
C GLY A 217 11.10 30.17 0.48
N SER A 218 11.93 29.47 -0.31
CA SER A 218 12.84 30.07 -1.31
C SER A 218 12.71 29.35 -2.65
N SER A 219 12.86 30.08 -3.75
CA SER A 219 13.05 29.43 -5.06
C SER A 219 14.38 28.68 -5.07
N GLU A 220 14.44 27.55 -5.79
CA GLU A 220 15.71 26.87 -5.98
C GLU A 220 16.58 27.70 -6.91
N GLN A 221 17.85 27.89 -6.55
CA GLN A 221 18.79 28.60 -7.41
C GLN A 221 18.95 27.87 -8.74
N GLN A 222 18.77 28.60 -9.84
CA GLN A 222 18.93 28.07 -11.19
C GLN A 222 20.41 27.76 -11.45
N MET A 223 20.70 26.52 -11.82
CA MET A 223 22.06 26.11 -12.22
C MET A 223 22.35 26.51 -13.66
N ARG A 224 23.64 26.71 -13.96
CA ARG A 224 24.10 26.92 -15.34
C ARG A 224 24.07 25.59 -16.11
N SER A 225 23.63 25.63 -17.36
CA SER A 225 23.70 24.46 -18.25
C SER A 225 25.14 24.28 -18.75
N ILE A 226 25.91 23.42 -18.08
CA ILE A 226 27.27 23.05 -18.50
C ILE A 226 27.25 21.62 -19.07
N PRO A 227 27.87 21.36 -20.24
CA PRO A 227 28.05 20.01 -20.78
C PRO A 227 28.80 19.10 -19.79
N PHE A 228 28.35 17.85 -19.64
CA PHE A 228 28.93 16.91 -18.66
C PHE A 228 30.44 16.67 -18.87
N THR A 229 30.88 16.66 -20.14
CA THR A 229 32.26 16.44 -20.56
C THR A 229 33.17 17.64 -20.34
N SER A 230 32.64 18.80 -19.99
CA SER A 230 33.44 19.98 -19.64
C SER A 230 33.87 19.91 -18.18
N PHE A 231 35.02 19.27 -17.94
CA PHE A 231 35.73 19.36 -16.67
C PHE A 231 36.49 20.69 -16.64
N SER A 232 35.86 21.72 -16.10
CA SER A 232 36.48 23.06 -15.96
C SER A 232 37.00 23.35 -14.55
N GLY A 233 37.16 22.32 -13.70
CA GLY A 233 37.51 22.48 -12.28
C GLY A 233 38.87 21.87 -11.90
N GLN A 234 39.44 22.33 -10.78
CA GLN A 234 40.73 21.87 -10.22
C GLN A 234 40.67 20.50 -9.50
N THR A 235 39.54 19.78 -9.52
CA THR A 235 39.39 18.50 -8.80
C THR A 235 39.25 17.34 -9.77
N ALA A 236 39.83 16.19 -9.43
CA ALA A 236 39.83 14.99 -10.27
C ALA A 236 38.47 14.26 -10.30
N TYR A 237 37.54 14.59 -9.40
CA TYR A 237 36.33 13.78 -9.16
C TYR A 237 35.03 14.48 -9.55
N TRP A 238 34.90 15.80 -9.33
CA TRP A 238 33.64 16.53 -9.58
C TRP A 238 33.89 17.78 -10.41
N ASN A 239 33.26 17.86 -11.59
CA ASN A 239 33.27 19.08 -12.38
C ASN A 239 32.50 20.23 -11.66
N PRO A 240 32.70 21.50 -12.05
CA PRO A 240 32.07 22.64 -11.37
C PRO A 240 30.55 22.58 -11.30
N LYS A 241 29.89 21.98 -12.31
CA LYS A 241 28.44 21.76 -12.31
C LYS A 241 27.99 20.84 -11.17
N VAL A 242 28.73 19.76 -10.92
CA VAL A 242 28.42 18.83 -9.82
C VAL A 242 28.66 19.50 -8.47
N GLN A 243 29.74 20.27 -8.33
CA GLN A 243 30.01 21.01 -7.10
C GLN A 243 28.93 22.07 -6.81
N GLU A 244 28.51 22.83 -7.82
CA GLU A 244 27.39 23.79 -7.73
C GLU A 244 26.08 23.10 -7.29
N ASP A 245 25.77 21.94 -7.88
CA ASP A 245 24.59 21.17 -7.50
C ASP A 245 24.65 20.65 -6.05
N ILE A 246 25.82 20.19 -5.59
CA ILE A 246 26.01 19.75 -4.20
C ILE A 246 25.75 20.92 -3.24
N VAL A 247 26.29 22.10 -3.52
CA VAL A 247 26.12 23.30 -2.67
C VAL A 247 24.65 23.73 -2.63
N ILE A 248 23.99 23.81 -3.78
CA ILE A 248 22.56 24.17 -3.84
C ILE A 248 21.71 23.16 -3.06
N LYS A 249 22.00 21.86 -3.18
CA LYS A 249 21.28 20.81 -2.44
C LYS A 249 21.54 20.84 -0.95
N SER A 250 22.79 21.08 -0.52
CA SER A 250 23.14 21.14 0.90
C SER A 250 22.49 22.35 1.59
N GLN A 251 22.34 23.46 0.87
CA GLN A 251 21.68 24.67 1.40
C GLN A 251 20.16 24.56 1.39
N SER A 252 19.59 23.96 0.35
CA SER A 252 18.14 23.89 0.18
C SER A 252 17.50 22.69 0.89
N GLY A 253 18.26 21.66 1.23
CA GLY A 253 17.75 20.38 1.74
C GLY A 253 16.90 19.61 0.72
N ARG A 254 16.93 20.01 -0.56
CA ARG A 254 16.08 19.43 -1.61
C ARG A 254 16.78 18.28 -2.30
N TYR A 255 16.11 17.13 -2.35
CA TYR A 255 16.46 16.08 -3.30
C TYR A 255 15.76 16.36 -4.63
N ARG A 256 16.50 16.83 -5.63
CA ARG A 256 15.98 16.88 -7.01
C ARG A 256 15.73 15.45 -7.48
N ILE A 257 14.45 15.06 -7.65
CA ILE A 257 14.10 13.89 -8.45
C ILE A 257 14.52 14.18 -9.89
N ARG A 258 15.73 13.76 -10.24
CA ARG A 258 16.29 13.89 -11.58
C ARG A 258 15.86 12.69 -12.40
N GLY A 259 14.71 12.81 -13.05
CA GLY A 259 14.39 11.98 -14.21
C GLY A 259 15.27 12.39 -15.40
N TYR A 260 16.59 12.17 -15.33
CA TYR A 260 17.48 12.27 -16.50
C TYR A 260 17.52 10.97 -17.31
N GLY A 261 16.55 10.07 -17.10
CA GLY A 261 16.15 9.19 -18.18
C GLY A 261 15.43 10.05 -19.21
N GLY A 262 16.18 10.68 -20.13
CA GLY A 262 15.56 11.16 -21.37
C GLY A 262 14.71 10.02 -21.91
N ALA A 263 13.51 10.32 -22.43
CA ALA A 263 12.56 9.30 -22.90
C ALA A 263 13.32 8.21 -23.67
N ARG A 264 13.51 7.07 -23.01
CA ARG A 264 14.11 5.89 -23.63
C ARG A 264 12.95 5.10 -24.17
N ALA A 265 13.13 4.47 -25.32
CA ALA A 265 12.21 3.42 -25.72
C ALA A 265 12.09 2.44 -24.55
N LEU A 266 10.87 2.12 -24.15
CA LEU A 266 10.59 1.04 -23.21
C LEU A 266 11.26 -0.22 -23.80
N PRO A 267 12.16 -0.89 -23.05
CA PRO A 267 12.82 -2.08 -23.58
C PRO A 267 11.74 -3.10 -23.95
N HIS A 268 11.78 -3.55 -25.20
CA HIS A 268 10.97 -4.67 -25.66
C HIS A 268 11.56 -5.96 -25.07
N LEU A 269 10.76 -7.02 -24.97
CA LEU A 269 11.30 -8.34 -24.58
C LEU A 269 12.44 -8.81 -25.50
N SER A 270 12.46 -8.29 -26.74
CA SER A 270 13.53 -8.54 -27.72
C SER A 270 14.85 -7.83 -27.40
N ASP A 271 14.85 -6.84 -26.49
CA ASP A 271 16.06 -6.12 -26.06
C ASP A 271 16.79 -6.86 -24.93
N LEU A 272 16.22 -7.96 -24.42
CA LEU A 272 16.85 -8.80 -23.40
C LEU A 272 17.92 -9.69 -24.03
N ALA A 273 19.17 -9.38 -23.74
CA ALA A 273 20.30 -10.28 -24.00
C ALA A 273 20.64 -11.07 -22.74
N PHE A 274 20.52 -12.40 -22.81
CA PHE A 274 20.95 -13.27 -21.72
C PHE A 274 22.43 -13.61 -21.89
N LYS A 275 23.23 -13.29 -20.86
CA LYS A 275 24.67 -13.57 -20.83
C LYS A 275 24.99 -15.07 -20.78
N LYS A 276 24.02 -15.90 -20.39
CA LYS A 276 24.14 -17.36 -20.30
C LYS A 276 23.09 -18.01 -21.18
N ASP A 277 23.40 -19.21 -21.67
CA ASP A 277 22.43 -20.07 -22.31
C ASP A 277 21.29 -20.41 -21.32
N LEU A 278 20.07 -20.11 -21.73
CA LEU A 278 18.85 -20.36 -20.96
C LEU A 278 18.16 -21.67 -21.35
N SER A 279 18.74 -22.47 -22.23
CA SER A 279 18.20 -23.79 -22.62
C SER A 279 17.89 -24.68 -21.40
N ARG A 280 18.61 -24.48 -20.30
CA ARG A 280 18.44 -25.18 -19.02
C ARG A 280 17.67 -24.38 -17.96
N ALA A 281 17.17 -23.18 -18.28
CA ALA A 281 16.42 -22.37 -17.35
C ALA A 281 15.08 -23.06 -17.04
N GLY A 282 14.91 -23.51 -15.78
CA GLY A 282 13.75 -24.28 -15.35
C GLY A 282 14.01 -25.79 -15.21
N GLU A 283 15.18 -26.29 -15.61
CA GLU A 283 15.63 -27.58 -15.10
C GLU A 283 15.73 -27.47 -13.58
N ARG A 284 15.03 -28.34 -12.85
CA ARG A 284 15.12 -28.43 -11.39
C ARG A 284 16.57 -28.75 -11.03
N THR A 285 17.36 -27.72 -10.72
CA THR A 285 18.58 -27.91 -9.95
C THR A 285 18.14 -28.42 -8.59
N ASP A 286 18.59 -29.62 -8.25
CA ASP A 286 18.36 -30.22 -6.93
C ASP A 286 19.24 -29.52 -5.89
N VAL A 287 18.91 -28.26 -5.64
CA VAL A 287 19.62 -27.39 -4.69
C VAL A 287 19.22 -27.71 -3.26
N ILE A 288 18.05 -28.28 -3.04
CA ILE A 288 17.56 -28.65 -1.71
C ILE A 288 18.44 -29.78 -1.14
N ASP A 289 18.77 -30.79 -1.94
CA ASP A 289 19.64 -31.90 -1.51
C ASP A 289 21.07 -31.46 -1.15
N LYS A 290 21.48 -30.26 -1.58
CA LYS A 290 22.81 -29.69 -1.32
C LYS A 290 22.85 -28.76 -0.11
N VAL A 291 21.72 -28.51 0.55
CA VAL A 291 21.60 -27.53 1.64
C VAL A 291 20.99 -28.18 2.87
N GLN A 292 21.61 -27.98 4.03
CA GLN A 292 21.05 -28.44 5.30
C GLN A 292 19.82 -27.57 5.64
N MET A 293 18.65 -28.19 5.62
CA MET A 293 17.37 -27.52 5.88
C MET A 293 17.04 -27.42 7.38
N GLU A 294 17.63 -28.30 8.20
CA GLU A 294 17.45 -28.28 9.65
C GLU A 294 18.02 -26.99 10.24
N THR A 295 17.18 -26.28 10.98
CA THR A 295 17.53 -24.99 11.59
C THR A 295 17.19 -24.99 13.07
N GLU A 296 18.15 -24.61 13.90
CA GLU A 296 17.96 -24.43 15.34
C GLU A 296 18.15 -22.96 15.72
N ILE A 297 17.18 -22.38 16.43
CA ILE A 297 17.15 -20.96 16.79
C ILE A 297 16.98 -20.81 18.29
N GLY A 298 17.84 -20.01 18.92
CA GLY A 298 17.86 -19.83 20.37
C GLY A 298 18.85 -20.77 21.06
N GLY A 299 18.61 -21.12 22.32
CA GLY A 299 19.49 -22.03 23.07
C GLY A 299 20.68 -21.39 23.78
N ILE A 300 21.27 -20.33 23.20
CA ILE A 300 22.54 -19.76 23.65
C ILE A 300 22.49 -19.19 25.09
N ASN A 301 21.31 -18.75 25.55
CA ASN A 301 21.09 -18.20 26.90
C ASN A 301 20.19 -19.10 27.78
N GLY A 302 20.21 -20.42 27.57
CA GLY A 302 19.47 -21.38 28.40
C GLY A 302 17.97 -21.46 28.12
N ALA A 303 17.46 -20.74 27.12
CA ALA A 303 16.11 -20.92 26.59
C ALA A 303 16.02 -22.21 25.77
N GLN A 304 14.87 -22.88 25.79
CA GLN A 304 14.64 -24.04 24.92
C GLN A 304 14.71 -23.61 23.45
N SER A 305 15.61 -24.23 22.70
CA SER A 305 15.82 -23.95 21.28
C SER A 305 14.59 -24.31 20.44
N LEU A 306 14.24 -23.46 19.48
CA LEU A 306 13.27 -23.79 18.45
C LEU A 306 13.96 -24.64 17.38
N LYS A 307 13.46 -25.85 17.14
CA LYS A 307 13.98 -26.79 16.12
C LYS A 307 13.03 -26.84 14.94
N LEU A 308 13.53 -26.51 13.76
CA LEU A 308 12.77 -26.40 12.52
C LEU A 308 13.32 -27.37 11.49
N SER A 309 12.43 -28.06 10.78
CA SER A 309 12.78 -28.91 9.64
C SER A 309 13.07 -28.14 8.35
N MET A 310 12.96 -26.80 8.40
CA MET A 310 13.13 -25.91 7.26
C MET A 310 13.84 -24.62 7.67
N PRO A 311 14.56 -23.95 6.74
CA PRO A 311 15.23 -22.69 7.01
C PRO A 311 14.23 -21.55 7.22
N VAL A 312 14.64 -20.58 8.04
CA VAL A 312 13.88 -19.34 8.21
C VAL A 312 14.12 -18.42 7.02
N MET A 313 13.04 -18.16 6.28
CA MET A 313 13.04 -17.21 5.17
C MET A 313 12.98 -15.78 5.70
N ILE A 314 14.02 -14.99 5.43
CA ILE A 314 14.03 -13.56 5.76
C ILE A 314 13.64 -12.77 4.52
N ALA A 315 12.48 -12.11 4.58
CA ALA A 315 11.94 -11.33 3.47
C ALA A 315 12.90 -10.21 3.03
N PRO A 316 12.96 -9.90 1.71
CA PRO A 316 13.95 -8.99 1.13
C PRO A 316 13.93 -7.56 1.71
N MET A 317 12.81 -7.10 2.29
CA MET A 317 12.75 -5.81 2.99
C MET A 317 13.67 -5.73 4.23
N SER A 318 14.20 -6.86 4.72
CA SER A 318 15.09 -6.94 5.87
C SER A 318 16.56 -7.20 5.52
N TYR A 319 16.95 -7.24 4.23
CA TYR A 319 18.36 -7.51 3.85
C TYR A 319 19.34 -6.53 4.53
N GLY A 320 18.96 -5.26 4.66
CA GLY A 320 19.76 -4.26 5.37
C GLY A 320 20.05 -4.62 6.83
N ALA A 321 19.08 -5.21 7.53
CA ALA A 321 19.14 -5.61 8.94
C ALA A 321 19.91 -6.92 9.18
N LEU A 322 20.27 -7.66 8.13
CA LEU A 322 21.04 -8.89 8.27
C LEU A 322 22.48 -8.60 8.69
N SER A 323 23.01 -9.49 9.53
CA SER A 323 24.43 -9.51 9.86
C SER A 323 25.27 -9.76 8.59
N ARG A 324 26.55 -9.38 8.63
CA ARG A 324 27.49 -9.59 7.53
C ARG A 324 27.59 -11.07 7.14
N SER A 325 27.63 -11.97 8.11
CA SER A 325 27.76 -13.42 7.87
C SER A 325 26.53 -13.99 7.15
N THR A 326 25.32 -13.57 7.53
CA THR A 326 24.10 -14.00 6.84
C THR A 326 24.06 -13.49 5.40
N LYS A 327 24.48 -12.24 5.15
CA LYS A 327 24.59 -11.68 3.79
C LYS A 327 25.57 -12.49 2.92
N GLN A 328 26.69 -12.91 3.49
CA GLN A 328 27.68 -13.75 2.80
C GLN A 328 27.13 -15.15 2.50
N GLY A 329 26.45 -15.78 3.45
CA GLY A 329 25.81 -17.09 3.24
C GLY A 329 24.80 -17.08 2.10
N ILE A 330 23.95 -16.04 2.02
CA ILE A 330 23.00 -15.85 0.92
C ILE A 330 23.73 -15.66 -0.42
N ALA A 331 24.80 -14.88 -0.45
CA ALA A 331 25.57 -14.66 -1.67
C ALA A 331 26.23 -15.95 -2.18
N ILE A 332 26.80 -16.77 -1.29
CA ILE A 332 27.38 -18.07 -1.64
C ILE A 332 26.28 -19.01 -2.16
N ALA A 333 25.15 -19.10 -1.47
CA ALA A 333 24.02 -19.93 -1.90
C ALA A 333 23.47 -19.52 -3.29
N SER A 334 23.36 -18.21 -3.57
CA SER A 334 22.94 -17.71 -4.88
C SER A 334 23.92 -18.00 -6.03
N ALA A 335 25.18 -18.32 -5.71
CA ALA A 335 26.18 -18.71 -6.70
C ALA A 335 26.21 -20.24 -6.95
N MET A 336 25.49 -21.02 -6.14
CA MET A 336 25.38 -22.47 -6.26
C MET A 336 24.23 -22.92 -7.19
N SER A 337 23.36 -21.99 -7.61
CA SER A 337 22.35 -22.15 -8.66
C SER A 337 22.87 -21.69 -10.02
#